data_AF-A0A3B8INJ1-F1
#
_entry.id   AF-A0A3B8INJ1-F1
#
_cell.length_a   1.000
_cell.length_b   1.000
_cell.length_c   1.000
_cell.angle_alpha   90.00
_cell.angle_beta   90.00
_cell.angle_gamma   90.00
#
_symmetry.space_group_name_H-M   'P 1'
#
loop_
_entity.id
_entity.type
_entity.pdbx_description
1 polymer ?
#
loop_
_entity_poly.entity_id
_entity_poly.type
_entity_poly.pdbx_seq_one_letter_code
_entity_poly.pdbx_strand_id
1 'polypeptide(L)'
;MKSPKSYNSQVGVPLSLAQMRPWHTLGIFEAGISQPGEMEALAAMIQPTYGIFTTLGTAHDEGFDSREQKLAEKLKLFGSAKAVVYCADDPLIKEAMESRLEPEQRWAWSWQDAAEIQVRHNNGQLTIAQAGDTATFQVPFQDPVSLENLTQALVLLTQLGVVPKVLQPGLSLLRPPGMRLSLKDGIHNCRLIDDTYNNDLAGLEVALHFMDRQPQRGGKTVILSDMSETGRSAQGQMTSIEAALAAQGVQRWIGVGPAHADYQPAAGLDYVAYASTEELLAALPRLVFQEELILIKGGRSFAFEQIVQALQQKVHGTVLEVNLEALTHNLNVYRSRLQPETKLMVMVKALAYGSGSEEIAHLLQFHRVDYLAVAYADEGVYLRERGITLPIMVMNPSRDSFAKLHQQ
;
A
#
# COMPACT_ATOMS: atom_id res chain seq x y z
N MET A 1 14.15 4.42 -9.35
CA MET A 1 13.68 3.05 -9.08
C MET A 1 13.60 2.86 -7.56
N LYS A 2 12.64 2.07 -7.07
CA LYS A 2 12.47 1.75 -5.64
C LYS A 2 12.45 0.23 -5.45
N SER A 3 12.90 -0.27 -4.29
CA SER A 3 12.75 -1.68 -3.93
C SER A 3 11.30 -2.13 -4.13
N PRO A 4 11.05 -3.25 -4.83
CA PRO A 4 9.71 -3.80 -4.95
C PRO A 4 9.31 -4.49 -3.64
N LYS A 5 8.33 -3.92 -2.93
CA LYS A 5 7.82 -4.48 -1.65
C LYS A 5 8.95 -4.60 -0.61
N SER A 6 8.94 -5.64 0.24
CA SER A 6 9.90 -5.87 1.35
C SER A 6 11.20 -6.54 0.89
N TYR A 7 11.76 -6.13 -0.26
CA TYR A 7 13.02 -6.68 -0.77
C TYR A 7 14.21 -5.94 -0.13
N ASN A 8 14.40 -6.18 1.17
CA ASN A 8 15.36 -5.47 2.02
C ASN A 8 16.40 -6.37 2.70
N SER A 9 16.33 -7.69 2.47
CA SER A 9 17.24 -8.70 3.05
C SER A 9 18.42 -9.03 2.13
N GLN A 10 19.28 -9.97 2.55
CA GLN A 10 20.42 -10.46 1.77
C GLN A 10 20.08 -10.92 0.35
N VAL A 11 18.87 -11.44 0.13
CA VAL A 11 18.38 -11.85 -1.19
C VAL A 11 17.56 -10.72 -1.85
N GLY A 12 16.79 -9.96 -1.06
CA GLY A 12 15.95 -8.89 -1.58
C GLY A 12 16.75 -7.73 -2.20
N VAL A 13 17.84 -7.32 -1.55
CA VAL A 13 18.69 -6.22 -2.01
C VAL A 13 19.32 -6.50 -3.39
N PRO A 14 20.00 -7.63 -3.64
CA PRO A 14 20.57 -7.89 -4.96
C PRO A 14 19.50 -8.00 -6.05
N LEU A 15 18.31 -8.55 -5.75
CA LEU A 15 17.19 -8.57 -6.69
C LEU A 15 16.63 -7.17 -6.99
N SER A 16 16.65 -6.28 -6.00
CA SER A 16 16.28 -4.88 -6.20
C SER A 16 17.31 -4.18 -7.08
N LEU A 17 18.60 -4.33 -6.77
CA LEU A 17 19.70 -3.74 -7.55
C LEU A 17 19.73 -4.23 -9.00
N ALA A 18 19.46 -5.50 -9.26
CA ALA A 18 19.42 -6.08 -10.61
C ALA A 18 18.35 -5.44 -11.53
N GLN A 19 17.36 -4.77 -10.96
CA GLN A 19 16.34 -4.03 -11.70
C GLN A 19 16.78 -2.61 -12.11
N MET A 20 17.99 -2.19 -11.70
CA MET A 20 18.56 -0.93 -12.18
C MET A 20 18.78 -0.95 -13.68
N ARG A 21 18.66 0.24 -14.27
CA ARG A 21 18.77 0.49 -15.70
C ARG A 21 19.53 1.79 -15.91
N PRO A 22 20.25 1.98 -17.03
CA PRO A 22 21.10 3.15 -17.24
C PRO A 22 20.37 4.50 -17.22
N TRP A 23 19.06 4.52 -17.46
CA TRP A 23 18.24 5.74 -17.42
C TRP A 23 17.72 6.11 -16.03
N HIS A 24 17.94 5.28 -15.01
CA HIS A 24 17.56 5.64 -13.65
C HIS A 24 18.55 6.65 -13.06
N THR A 25 18.03 7.79 -12.61
CA THR A 25 18.81 8.87 -11.98
C THR A 25 18.77 8.82 -10.45
N LEU A 26 17.91 7.98 -9.86
CA LEU A 26 17.76 7.79 -8.43
C LEU A 26 17.39 6.32 -8.11
N GLY A 27 18.06 5.73 -7.12
CA GLY A 27 17.75 4.43 -6.55
C GLY A 27 17.42 4.57 -5.06
N ILE A 28 16.26 4.07 -4.65
CA ILE A 28 15.84 4.05 -3.24
C ILE A 28 15.79 2.59 -2.80
N PHE A 29 16.67 2.24 -1.88
CA PHE A 29 16.84 0.88 -1.39
C PHE A 29 16.62 0.82 0.12
N GLU A 30 15.76 -0.09 0.54
CA GLU A 30 15.56 -0.42 1.95
C GLU A 30 16.52 -1.54 2.34
N ALA A 31 17.12 -1.45 3.54
CA ALA A 31 18.01 -2.45 4.09
C ALA A 31 17.55 -2.85 5.50
N GLY A 32 17.22 -4.13 5.65
CA GLY A 32 16.81 -4.75 6.90
C GLY A 32 17.83 -5.79 7.36
N ILE A 33 17.96 -5.95 8.67
CA ILE A 33 18.84 -6.94 9.28
C ILE A 33 18.12 -7.67 10.40
N SER A 34 18.51 -8.92 10.60
CA SER A 34 18.05 -9.84 11.62
C SER A 34 19.20 -10.38 12.48
N GLN A 35 20.44 -10.37 11.98
CA GLN A 35 21.63 -10.85 12.69
C GLN A 35 22.84 -9.91 12.48
N PRO A 36 23.86 -9.97 13.36
CA PRO A 36 25.15 -9.32 13.16
C PRO A 36 25.85 -9.79 11.87
N GLY A 37 26.59 -8.89 11.22
CA GLY A 37 27.34 -9.15 9.99
C GLY A 37 26.53 -8.98 8.70
N GLU A 38 25.21 -8.91 8.76
CA GLU A 38 24.37 -8.77 7.57
C GLU A 38 24.50 -7.38 6.94
N MET A 39 24.60 -6.31 7.75
CA MET A 39 24.56 -4.96 7.22
C MET A 39 25.79 -4.63 6.37
N GLU A 40 26.94 -5.20 6.71
CA GLU A 40 28.18 -5.01 5.94
C GLU A 40 28.04 -5.53 4.50
N ALA A 41 27.44 -6.71 4.34
CA ALA A 41 27.14 -7.26 3.01
C ALA A 41 26.14 -6.39 2.25
N LEU A 42 25.08 -5.90 2.92
CA LEU A 42 24.11 -5.01 2.30
C LEU A 42 24.73 -3.67 1.90
N ALA A 43 25.58 -3.09 2.74
CA ALA A 43 26.28 -1.84 2.48
C ALA A 43 27.20 -1.95 1.25
N ALA A 44 27.95 -3.05 1.15
CA ALA A 44 28.84 -3.31 0.03
C ALA A 44 28.09 -3.42 -1.31
N MET A 45 26.86 -3.94 -1.29
CA MET A 45 25.98 -4.03 -2.47
C MET A 45 25.30 -2.70 -2.80
N ILE A 46 24.75 -2.01 -1.80
CA ILE A 46 23.93 -0.80 -2.00
C ILE A 46 24.80 0.41 -2.35
N GLN A 47 25.97 0.53 -1.74
CA GLN A 47 26.88 1.69 -1.87
C GLN A 47 26.13 3.03 -1.77
N PRO A 48 25.44 3.28 -0.64
CA PRO A 48 24.53 4.42 -0.53
C PRO A 48 25.26 5.75 -0.62
N THR A 49 24.78 6.65 -1.47
CA THR A 49 25.31 8.03 -1.52
C THR A 49 24.81 8.86 -0.33
N TYR A 50 23.55 8.66 0.07
CA TYR A 50 22.91 9.29 1.23
C TYR A 50 22.18 8.22 2.03
N GLY A 51 22.12 8.41 3.35
CA GLY A 51 21.43 7.51 4.28
C GLY A 51 20.21 8.15 4.92
N ILE A 52 19.21 7.34 5.23
CA ILE A 52 18.16 7.67 6.19
C ILE A 52 18.17 6.59 7.26
N PHE A 53 18.46 6.98 8.51
CA PHE A 53 18.21 6.12 9.66
C PHE A 53 16.79 6.41 10.15
N THR A 54 15.93 5.40 10.08
CA THR A 54 14.51 5.54 10.40
C THR A 54 14.27 5.54 11.90
N THR A 55 14.12 4.37 12.51
CA THR A 55 13.95 4.20 13.95
C THR A 55 14.64 2.92 14.43
N LEU A 56 14.93 2.85 15.73
CA LEU A 56 15.45 1.65 16.37
C LEU A 56 14.34 0.97 17.19
N GLY A 57 13.47 0.23 16.49
CA GLY A 57 12.41 -0.60 17.09
C GLY A 57 12.89 -1.97 17.57
N THR A 58 11.97 -2.78 18.10
CA THR A 58 12.22 -4.09 18.74
C THR A 58 12.26 -5.30 17.79
N ALA A 59 11.97 -5.11 16.50
CA ALA A 59 11.92 -6.19 15.53
C ALA A 59 13.28 -6.89 15.38
N HIS A 60 13.32 -8.23 15.51
CA HIS A 60 14.53 -9.05 15.46
C HIS A 60 15.52 -8.85 16.62
N ASP A 61 15.08 -8.33 17.78
CA ASP A 61 15.96 -8.20 18.95
C ASP A 61 16.58 -9.54 19.39
N GLU A 62 15.90 -10.67 19.15
CA GLU A 62 16.40 -12.02 19.43
C GLU A 62 17.74 -12.36 18.74
N GLY A 63 18.05 -11.68 17.63
CA GLY A 63 19.30 -11.87 16.90
C GLY A 63 20.47 -11.04 17.43
N PHE A 64 20.25 -10.18 18.42
CA PHE A 64 21.26 -9.26 18.94
C PHE A 64 21.38 -9.38 20.47
N ASP A 65 22.61 -9.27 20.97
CA ASP A 65 22.92 -9.29 22.39
C ASP A 65 22.42 -8.03 23.12
N SER A 66 22.33 -6.90 22.39
CA SER A 66 21.82 -5.64 22.93
C SER A 66 21.31 -4.67 21.86
N ARG A 67 20.55 -3.66 22.29
CA ARG A 67 20.05 -2.58 21.44
C ARG A 67 21.19 -1.76 20.82
N GLU A 68 22.27 -1.56 21.57
CA GLU A 68 23.50 -0.90 21.13
C GLU A 68 24.22 -1.71 20.04
N GLN A 69 24.27 -3.04 20.16
CA GLN A 69 24.86 -3.91 19.14
C GLN A 69 24.03 -3.85 17.85
N LYS A 70 22.70 -3.91 17.95
CA LYS A 70 21.80 -3.76 16.80
C LYS A 70 21.94 -2.41 16.12
N LEU A 71 22.04 -1.34 16.90
CA LEU A 71 22.31 0.00 16.38
C LEU A 71 23.66 0.05 15.67
N ALA A 72 24.73 -0.43 16.31
CA ALA A 72 26.06 -0.50 15.73
C ALA A 72 26.08 -1.25 14.40
N GLU A 73 25.36 -2.37 14.31
CA GLU A 73 25.22 -3.14 13.06
C GLU A 73 24.48 -2.33 11.99
N LYS A 74 23.34 -1.70 12.31
CA LYS A 74 22.58 -0.87 11.35
C LYS A 74 23.41 0.30 10.80
N LEU A 75 24.26 0.91 11.64
CA LEU A 75 25.08 2.05 11.24
C LEU A 75 26.17 1.71 10.23
N LYS A 76 26.55 0.43 10.09
CA LYS A 76 27.50 -0.01 9.05
C LYS A 76 27.04 0.34 7.64
N LEU A 77 25.73 0.46 7.42
CA LEU A 77 25.15 0.86 6.13
C LEU A 77 25.72 2.20 5.63
N PHE A 78 26.04 3.10 6.55
CA PHE A 78 26.37 4.49 6.23
C PHE A 78 27.86 4.78 6.21
N GLY A 79 28.73 3.78 6.36
CA GLY A 79 30.18 3.98 6.46
C GLY A 79 30.80 4.73 5.27
N SER A 80 30.16 4.73 4.10
CA SER A 80 30.58 5.47 2.90
C SER A 80 29.59 6.54 2.43
N ALA A 81 28.52 6.78 3.19
CA ALA A 81 27.49 7.75 2.82
C ALA A 81 28.01 9.18 2.99
N LYS A 82 27.65 10.08 2.05
CA LYS A 82 28.02 11.50 2.13
C LYS A 82 27.32 12.22 3.27
N ALA A 83 26.08 11.82 3.57
CA ALA A 83 25.34 12.30 4.72
C ALA A 83 24.25 11.30 5.11
N VAL A 84 23.83 11.38 6.37
CA VAL A 84 22.80 10.55 6.97
C VAL A 84 21.78 11.43 7.66
N VAL A 85 20.50 11.25 7.29
CA VAL A 85 19.36 11.86 7.97
C VAL A 85 18.94 10.96 9.12
N TYR A 86 18.78 11.51 10.32
CA TYR A 86 18.32 10.79 11.50
C TYR A 86 17.63 11.71 12.50
N CYS A 87 16.74 11.13 13.31
CA CYS A 87 16.10 11.85 14.42
C CYS A 87 17.05 11.88 15.63
N ALA A 88 17.35 13.08 16.13
CA ALA A 88 18.25 13.30 17.26
C ALA A 88 17.55 13.24 18.64
N ASP A 89 16.23 13.00 18.66
CA ASP A 89 15.44 12.95 19.88
C ASP A 89 15.68 11.67 20.69
N ASP A 90 16.23 10.61 20.07
CA ASP A 90 16.72 9.43 20.77
C ASP A 90 18.21 9.63 21.11
N PRO A 91 18.57 9.79 22.41
CA PRO A 91 19.95 10.05 22.82
C PRO A 91 20.92 8.95 22.39
N LEU A 92 20.47 7.69 22.35
CA LEU A 92 21.31 6.55 21.97
C LEU A 92 21.66 6.63 20.48
N ILE A 93 20.68 6.96 19.63
CA ILE A 93 20.92 7.17 18.19
C ILE A 93 21.82 8.38 17.99
N LYS A 94 21.55 9.48 18.68
CA LYS A 94 22.34 10.72 18.58
C LYS A 94 23.82 10.48 18.89
N GLU A 95 24.12 9.88 20.04
CA GLU A 95 25.49 9.58 20.48
C GLU A 95 26.18 8.60 19.51
N ALA A 96 25.46 7.58 19.04
CA ALA A 96 26.01 6.60 18.10
C ALA A 96 26.31 7.19 16.71
N MET A 97 25.55 8.19 16.27
CA MET A 97 25.80 8.92 15.02
C MET A 97 26.97 9.89 15.19
N GLU A 98 27.00 10.66 16.27
CA GLU A 98 28.05 11.65 16.56
C GLU A 98 29.42 11.02 16.79
N SER A 99 29.47 9.77 17.25
CA SER A 99 30.72 9.01 17.43
C SER A 99 31.25 8.35 16.15
N ARG A 100 30.44 8.23 15.09
CA ARG A 100 30.80 7.48 13.87
C ARG A 100 30.87 8.32 12.60
N LEU A 101 30.09 9.38 12.51
CA LEU A 101 29.99 10.23 11.32
C LEU A 101 30.67 11.56 11.58
N GLU A 102 31.29 12.17 10.57
CA GLU A 102 31.82 13.53 10.68
C GLU A 102 30.70 14.57 10.73
N PRO A 103 30.90 15.77 11.32
CA PRO A 103 29.87 16.80 11.43
C PRO A 103 29.14 17.13 10.12
N GLU A 104 29.85 17.16 8.98
CA GLU A 104 29.25 17.47 7.68
C GLU A 104 28.35 16.35 7.14
N GLN A 105 28.51 15.12 7.65
CA GLN A 105 27.69 13.96 7.28
C GLN A 105 26.40 13.87 8.12
N ARG A 106 26.24 14.69 9.17
CA ARG A 106 25.15 14.57 10.14
C ARG A 106 23.99 15.50 9.77
N TRP A 107 22.97 14.97 9.10
CA TRP A 107 21.72 15.69 8.85
C TRP A 107 20.68 15.36 9.92
N ALA A 108 21.04 15.71 11.16
CA ALA A 108 20.25 15.46 12.35
C ALA A 108 19.04 16.41 12.41
N TRP A 109 17.85 15.88 12.66
CA TRP A 109 16.63 16.66 12.86
C TRP A 109 15.96 16.32 14.19
N SER A 110 15.14 17.23 14.72
CA SER A 110 14.51 17.09 16.04
C SER A 110 13.11 17.70 16.10
N TRP A 111 12.21 17.10 16.88
CA TRP A 111 10.94 17.72 17.29
C TRP A 111 11.10 18.62 18.54
N GLN A 112 12.16 18.41 19.32
CA GLN A 112 12.36 18.92 20.68
C GLN A 112 13.56 19.87 20.81
N ASP A 113 13.95 20.52 19.72
CA ASP A 113 15.08 21.45 19.69
C ASP A 113 16.47 20.81 19.99
N ALA A 114 16.62 19.49 19.77
CA ALA A 114 17.83 18.70 20.07
C ALA A 114 18.86 18.60 18.92
N ALA A 115 18.57 19.20 17.76
CA ALA A 115 19.42 19.18 16.55
C ALA A 115 19.45 20.56 15.87
N GLU A 116 20.25 20.72 14.81
CA GLU A 116 20.27 21.95 14.02
C GLU A 116 19.02 22.12 13.15
N ILE A 117 18.51 21.02 12.60
CA ILE A 117 17.30 21.01 11.78
C ILE A 117 16.10 20.81 12.70
N GLN A 118 15.32 21.87 12.88
CA GLN A 118 14.12 21.85 13.72
C GLN A 118 12.88 21.53 12.92
N VAL A 119 12.08 20.60 13.41
CA VAL A 119 10.83 20.21 12.78
C VAL A 119 9.65 20.45 13.70
N ARG A 120 8.60 21.08 13.19
CA ARG A 120 7.36 21.33 13.91
C ARG A 120 6.18 20.88 13.09
N HIS A 121 5.23 20.20 13.72
CA HIS A 121 3.97 19.81 13.10
C HIS A 121 2.80 20.47 13.83
N ASN A 122 1.94 21.18 13.10
CA ASN A 122 0.73 21.78 13.65
C ASN A 122 -0.42 21.69 12.63
N ASN A 123 -1.53 21.07 13.02
CA ASN A 123 -2.77 21.01 12.23
C ASN A 123 -2.58 20.62 10.75
N GLY A 124 -1.79 19.57 10.47
CA GLY A 124 -1.55 19.10 9.10
C GLY A 124 -0.51 19.91 8.32
N GLN A 125 0.17 20.86 8.98
CA GLN A 125 1.29 21.59 8.42
C GLN A 125 2.59 21.16 9.11
N LEU A 126 3.57 20.73 8.31
CA LEU A 126 4.93 20.42 8.75
C LEU A 126 5.87 21.58 8.37
N THR A 127 6.66 22.06 9.32
CA THR A 127 7.67 23.11 9.12
C THR A 127 9.04 22.56 9.47
N ILE A 128 10.00 22.72 8.56
CA ILE A 128 11.42 22.39 8.73
C ILE A 128 12.20 23.70 8.73
N ALA A 129 12.94 23.99 9.80
CA ALA A 129 13.72 25.20 9.96
C ALA A 129 15.20 24.87 10.21
N GLN A 130 16.10 25.55 9.52
CA GLN A 130 17.55 25.42 9.71
C GLN A 130 18.24 26.75 9.38
N ALA A 131 19.15 27.20 10.25
CA ALA A 131 20.01 28.38 10.01
C ALA A 131 19.27 29.66 9.56
N GLY A 132 17.99 29.82 9.95
CA GLY A 132 17.13 30.95 9.57
C GLY A 132 16.27 30.71 8.32
N ASP A 133 16.56 29.69 7.53
CA ASP A 133 15.72 29.26 6.42
C ASP A 133 14.58 28.36 6.93
N THR A 134 13.40 28.52 6.32
CA THR A 134 12.19 27.79 6.72
C THR A 134 11.48 27.22 5.51
N ALA A 135 11.22 25.91 5.53
CA ALA A 135 10.43 25.19 4.54
C ALA A 135 9.13 24.68 5.18
N THR A 136 7.99 24.94 4.55
CA THR A 136 6.67 24.57 5.08
C THR A 136 5.91 23.72 4.07
N PHE A 137 5.25 22.68 4.58
CA PHE A 137 4.55 21.67 3.80
C PHE A 137 3.16 21.40 4.39
N GLN A 138 2.15 21.29 3.53
CA GLN A 138 0.86 20.69 3.89
C GLN A 138 0.97 19.17 3.74
N VAL A 139 0.70 18.42 4.80
CA VAL A 139 0.91 16.97 4.88
C VAL A 139 -0.42 16.24 5.11
N PRO A 140 -0.65 15.08 4.45
CA PRO A 140 -1.92 14.36 4.53
C PRO A 140 -2.05 13.44 5.76
N PHE A 141 -0.98 13.33 6.57
CA PHE A 141 -0.91 12.38 7.68
C PHE A 141 -1.08 13.07 9.03
N GLN A 142 -1.66 12.36 9.99
CA GLN A 142 -1.77 12.80 11.38
C GLN A 142 -1.16 11.83 12.38
N ASP A 143 -0.86 10.59 11.97
CA ASP A 143 -0.25 9.60 12.85
C ASP A 143 1.25 9.87 13.01
N PRO A 144 1.82 9.69 14.22
CA PRO A 144 3.23 10.01 14.49
C PRO A 144 4.22 9.26 13.58
N VAL A 145 3.93 8.01 13.25
CA VAL A 145 4.85 7.15 12.47
C VAL A 145 4.94 7.62 11.02
N SER A 146 3.81 7.90 10.37
CA SER A 146 3.81 8.41 9.00
C SER A 146 4.38 9.82 8.93
N LEU A 147 4.12 10.65 9.94
CA LEU A 147 4.75 11.97 10.05
C LEU A 147 6.27 11.86 10.19
N GLU A 148 6.78 10.98 11.05
CA GLU A 148 8.22 10.78 11.21
C GLU A 148 8.90 10.30 9.92
N ASN A 149 8.33 9.29 9.25
CA ASN A 149 8.84 8.81 7.96
C ASN A 149 8.82 9.90 6.89
N LEU A 150 7.74 10.70 6.84
CA LEU A 150 7.62 11.81 5.92
C LEU A 150 8.66 12.91 6.21
N THR A 151 8.84 13.25 7.49
CA THR A 151 9.84 14.24 7.93
C THR A 151 11.23 13.82 7.47
N GLN A 152 11.64 12.57 7.67
CA GLN A 152 12.95 12.08 7.26
C GLN A 152 13.18 12.24 5.73
N ALA A 153 12.16 11.91 4.93
CA ALA A 153 12.22 12.09 3.48
C ALA A 153 12.29 13.57 3.08
N LEU A 154 11.50 14.44 3.73
CA LEU A 154 11.49 15.88 3.45
C LEU A 154 12.78 16.56 3.89
N VAL A 155 13.36 16.17 5.02
CA VAL A 155 14.67 16.65 5.48
C VAL A 155 15.72 16.29 4.44
N LEU A 156 15.79 15.03 3.98
CA LEU A 156 16.72 14.63 2.93
C LEU A 156 16.56 15.50 1.67
N LEU A 157 15.33 15.63 1.17
CA LEU A 157 15.08 16.36 -0.08
C LEU A 157 15.36 17.86 0.05
N THR A 158 15.10 18.46 1.22
CA THR A 158 15.41 19.86 1.50
C THR A 158 16.93 20.08 1.56
N GLN A 159 17.68 19.17 2.20
CA GLN A 159 19.16 19.20 2.23
C GLN A 159 19.77 19.04 0.82
N LEU A 160 19.11 18.29 -0.06
CA LEU A 160 19.49 18.18 -1.48
C LEU A 160 19.10 19.40 -2.32
N GLY A 161 18.54 20.45 -1.72
CA GLY A 161 18.17 21.70 -2.37
C GLY A 161 16.87 21.63 -3.18
N VAL A 162 16.03 20.61 -2.97
CA VAL A 162 14.74 20.53 -3.65
C VAL A 162 13.76 21.50 -3.00
N VAL A 163 13.35 22.51 -3.76
CA VAL A 163 12.50 23.59 -3.23
C VAL A 163 11.09 23.09 -2.84
N PRO A 164 10.46 23.63 -1.78
CA PRO A 164 9.15 23.16 -1.30
C PRO A 164 8.04 23.15 -2.37
N LYS A 165 8.08 24.10 -3.31
CA LYS A 165 7.13 24.20 -4.43
C LYS A 165 7.14 22.97 -5.35
N VAL A 166 8.28 22.28 -5.47
CA VAL A 166 8.41 21.04 -6.27
C VAL A 166 7.90 19.83 -5.48
N LEU A 167 8.09 19.82 -4.16
CA LEU A 167 7.72 18.71 -3.29
C LEU A 167 6.21 18.68 -2.96
N GLN A 168 5.61 19.86 -2.75
CA GLN A 168 4.23 19.99 -2.28
C GLN A 168 3.18 19.23 -3.12
N PRO A 169 3.21 19.26 -4.46
CA PRO A 169 2.27 18.47 -5.28
C PRO A 169 2.40 16.96 -5.05
N GLY A 170 3.63 16.46 -4.82
CA GLY A 170 3.88 15.05 -4.55
C GLY A 170 3.29 14.58 -3.21
N LEU A 171 3.26 15.46 -2.21
CA LEU A 171 2.68 15.16 -0.90
C LEU A 171 1.18 14.86 -0.97
N SER A 172 0.45 15.57 -1.82
CA SER A 172 -0.99 15.34 -2.03
C SER A 172 -1.30 14.01 -2.71
N LEU A 173 -0.30 13.37 -3.34
CA LEU A 173 -0.43 12.06 -3.98
C LEU A 173 -0.06 10.90 -3.04
N LEU A 174 0.50 11.20 -1.87
CA LEU A 174 0.86 10.17 -0.91
C LEU A 174 -0.40 9.50 -0.37
N ARG A 175 -0.41 8.17 -0.46
CA ARG A 175 -1.43 7.32 0.16
C ARG A 175 -0.79 6.59 1.33
N PRO A 176 -1.54 6.31 2.41
CA PRO A 176 -1.07 5.40 3.44
C PRO A 176 -0.60 4.08 2.80
N PRO A 177 0.48 3.44 3.29
CA PRO A 177 0.88 2.13 2.82
C PRO A 177 -0.30 1.16 2.99
N GLY A 178 -0.59 0.37 1.95
CA GLY A 178 -1.65 -0.65 2.05
C GLY A 178 -1.36 -1.61 3.21
N MET A 179 -2.40 -2.04 3.92
CA MET A 179 -2.35 -2.97 5.07
C MET A 179 -1.88 -2.40 6.41
N ARG A 180 -1.82 -1.07 6.57
CA ARG A 180 -1.56 -0.42 7.87
C ARG A 180 -2.63 0.63 8.15
N LEU A 181 -3.48 0.36 9.15
CA LEU A 181 -4.65 1.18 9.52
C LEU A 181 -5.49 1.64 8.31
N SER A 182 -5.56 0.79 7.27
CA SER A 182 -6.23 1.16 6.02
C SER A 182 -7.72 0.89 6.12
N LEU A 183 -8.53 1.94 5.96
CA LEU A 183 -9.99 1.83 5.93
C LEU A 183 -10.46 1.30 4.58
N LYS A 184 -11.30 0.27 4.63
CA LYS A 184 -11.89 -0.38 3.46
C LYS A 184 -13.39 -0.61 3.68
N ASP A 185 -14.16 -0.54 2.60
CA ASP A 185 -15.57 -0.94 2.64
C ASP A 185 -15.66 -2.47 2.72
N GLY A 186 -16.47 -2.97 3.65
CA GLY A 186 -16.72 -4.40 3.89
C GLY A 186 -18.08 -4.86 3.35
N ILE A 187 -18.29 -6.17 3.29
CA ILE A 187 -19.60 -6.76 3.00
C ILE A 187 -20.65 -6.32 4.03
N HIS A 188 -21.93 -6.41 3.66
CA HIS A 188 -23.07 -6.15 4.56
C HIS A 188 -22.99 -4.80 5.33
N ASN A 189 -22.51 -3.75 4.66
CA ASN A 189 -22.37 -2.40 5.22
C ASN A 189 -21.38 -2.31 6.41
N CYS A 190 -20.46 -3.27 6.52
CA CYS A 190 -19.34 -3.20 7.46
C CYS A 190 -18.25 -2.24 6.97
N ARG A 191 -17.43 -1.75 7.90
CA ARG A 191 -16.15 -1.10 7.59
C ARG A 191 -15.00 -1.91 8.15
N LEU A 192 -13.94 -2.06 7.37
CA LEU A 192 -12.75 -2.80 7.76
C LEU A 192 -11.61 -1.83 8.03
N ILE A 193 -10.88 -2.07 9.12
CA ILE A 193 -9.58 -1.47 9.38
C ILE A 193 -8.55 -2.57 9.20
N ASP A 194 -7.80 -2.50 8.10
CA ASP A 194 -6.76 -3.48 7.77
C ASP A 194 -5.40 -3.01 8.33
N ASP A 195 -4.94 -3.72 9.37
CA ASP A 195 -3.64 -3.59 10.03
C ASP A 195 -2.91 -4.95 10.11
N THR A 196 -2.87 -5.67 8.98
CA THR A 196 -2.47 -7.08 8.90
C THR A 196 -0.97 -7.32 8.67
N TYR A 197 -0.12 -6.33 8.97
CA TYR A 197 1.33 -6.43 8.74
C TYR A 197 2.12 -6.91 9.97
N ASN A 198 1.84 -6.33 11.14
CA ASN A 198 2.52 -6.66 12.39
C ASN A 198 1.51 -6.73 13.55
N ASN A 199 1.80 -7.58 14.54
CA ASN A 199 0.94 -7.81 15.69
C ASN A 199 1.73 -7.80 17.00
N ASP A 200 1.68 -6.66 17.68
CA ASP A 200 2.18 -6.41 19.03
C ASP A 200 1.11 -5.61 19.80
N LEU A 201 1.23 -5.58 21.13
CA LEU A 201 0.26 -4.93 22.01
C LEU A 201 0.26 -3.40 21.83
N ALA A 202 1.44 -2.80 21.69
CA ALA A 202 1.55 -1.35 21.45
C ALA A 202 0.87 -0.94 20.14
N GLY A 203 1.04 -1.70 19.07
CA GLY A 203 0.36 -1.48 17.80
C GLY A 203 -1.14 -1.77 17.89
N LEU A 204 -1.57 -2.71 18.73
CA LEU A 204 -2.99 -2.97 18.97
C LEU A 204 -3.66 -1.74 19.61
N GLU A 205 -3.05 -1.16 20.63
CA GLU A 205 -3.58 0.05 21.30
C GLU A 205 -3.74 1.21 20.30
N VAL A 206 -2.75 1.43 19.42
CA VAL A 206 -2.84 2.43 18.35
C VAL A 206 -3.99 2.12 17.39
N ALA A 207 -4.15 0.87 16.99
CA ALA A 207 -5.21 0.46 16.07
C ALA A 207 -6.61 0.59 16.69
N LEU A 208 -6.76 0.27 17.97
CA LEU A 208 -8.02 0.44 18.69
C LEU A 208 -8.37 1.92 18.88
N HIS A 209 -7.40 2.78 19.18
CA HIS A 209 -7.62 4.22 19.25
C HIS A 209 -8.00 4.82 17.90
N PHE A 210 -7.40 4.31 16.82
CA PHE A 210 -7.79 4.67 15.45
C PHE A 210 -9.24 4.23 15.15
N MET A 211 -9.63 3.03 15.59
CA MET A 211 -10.98 2.49 15.46
C MET A 211 -12.02 3.36 16.18
N ASP A 212 -11.70 3.86 17.39
CA ASP A 212 -12.63 4.70 18.16
C ASP A 212 -12.90 6.06 17.51
N ARG A 213 -11.93 6.59 16.75
CA ARG A 213 -12.07 7.83 15.98
C ARG A 213 -12.92 7.70 14.72
N GLN A 214 -13.29 6.48 14.32
CA GLN A 214 -14.11 6.28 13.13
C GLN A 214 -15.59 6.55 13.43
N PRO A 215 -16.37 7.04 12.45
CA PRO A 215 -17.79 7.25 12.66
C PRO A 215 -18.45 5.91 12.96
N GLN A 216 -19.05 5.80 14.15
CA GLN A 216 -19.60 4.54 14.61
C GLN A 216 -20.78 4.12 13.74
N ARG A 217 -20.70 2.89 13.23
CA ARG A 217 -21.79 2.15 12.62
C ARG A 217 -21.82 0.82 13.38
N GLY A 218 -22.94 0.56 14.07
CA GLY A 218 -23.18 -0.67 14.82
C GLY A 218 -22.06 -1.11 15.79
N GLY A 219 -21.81 -2.41 15.83
CA GLY A 219 -20.89 -3.05 16.78
C GLY A 219 -19.41 -2.95 16.40
N LYS A 220 -18.53 -3.12 17.39
CA LYS A 220 -17.07 -3.18 17.20
C LYS A 220 -16.60 -4.63 17.31
N THR A 221 -16.00 -5.13 16.25
CA THR A 221 -15.43 -6.48 16.16
C THR A 221 -13.92 -6.39 15.94
N VAL A 222 -13.15 -7.22 16.64
CA VAL A 222 -11.69 -7.28 16.49
C VAL A 222 -11.28 -8.71 16.13
N ILE A 223 -10.53 -8.87 15.04
CA ILE A 223 -9.93 -10.14 14.60
C ILE A 223 -8.43 -10.06 14.84
N LEU A 224 -7.91 -10.92 15.73
CA LEU A 224 -6.52 -10.91 16.16
C LEU A 224 -5.84 -12.26 15.98
N SER A 225 -4.63 -12.25 15.42
CA SER A 225 -3.77 -13.43 15.45
C SER A 225 -3.06 -13.58 16.80
N ASP A 226 -2.32 -14.67 16.99
CA ASP A 226 -1.28 -14.72 18.03
C ASP A 226 -0.31 -13.54 17.89
N MET A 227 0.18 -13.07 19.02
CA MET A 227 1.18 -12.00 19.12
C MET A 227 2.53 -12.60 19.52
N SER A 228 3.58 -12.29 18.76
CA SER A 228 4.94 -12.68 19.09
C SER A 228 5.57 -11.63 20.01
N GLU A 229 5.21 -11.62 21.30
CA GLU A 229 5.88 -10.78 22.29
C GLU A 229 6.75 -11.62 23.22
N THR A 230 8.05 -11.33 23.22
CA THR A 230 9.03 -11.95 24.10
C THR A 230 8.92 -11.39 25.52
N GLY A 231 8.91 -12.25 26.53
CA GLY A 231 9.07 -11.86 27.94
C GLY A 231 7.78 -11.76 28.78
N ARG A 232 6.61 -12.06 28.21
CA ARG A 232 5.35 -12.23 28.95
C ARG A 232 4.86 -13.67 28.89
N SER A 233 4.13 -14.12 29.92
CA SER A 233 3.41 -15.38 29.84
C SER A 233 2.24 -15.24 28.87
N ALA A 234 1.91 -16.32 28.15
CA ALA A 234 0.78 -16.35 27.22
C ALA A 234 -0.52 -15.87 27.88
N GLN A 235 -0.76 -16.28 29.14
CA GLN A 235 -1.94 -15.85 29.89
C GLN A 235 -1.93 -14.34 30.21
N GLY A 236 -0.79 -13.79 30.64
CA GLY A 236 -0.68 -12.35 30.93
C GLY A 236 -0.84 -11.47 29.69
N GLN A 237 -0.39 -11.98 28.53
CA GLN A 237 -0.60 -11.32 27.25
C GLN A 237 -2.09 -11.27 26.87
N MET A 238 -2.80 -12.40 26.96
CA MET A 238 -4.22 -12.46 26.64
C MET A 238 -5.08 -11.58 27.55
N THR A 239 -4.77 -11.53 28.85
CA THR A 239 -5.43 -10.61 29.79
C THR A 239 -5.18 -9.14 29.44
N SER A 240 -3.99 -8.80 28.96
CA SER A 240 -3.66 -7.44 28.52
C SER A 240 -4.42 -7.06 27.24
N ILE A 241 -4.54 -7.99 26.30
CA ILE A 241 -5.36 -7.82 25.09
C ILE A 241 -6.81 -7.57 25.48
N GLU A 242 -7.39 -8.43 26.32
CA GLU A 242 -8.78 -8.27 26.77
C GLU A 242 -9.02 -6.92 27.44
N ALA A 243 -8.11 -6.48 28.32
CA ALA A 243 -8.21 -5.17 28.96
C ALA A 243 -8.21 -4.02 27.94
N ALA A 244 -7.36 -4.10 26.90
CA ALA A 244 -7.33 -3.10 25.83
C ALA A 244 -8.61 -3.10 24.99
N LEU A 245 -9.16 -4.28 24.68
CA LEU A 245 -10.43 -4.43 23.94
C LEU A 245 -11.61 -3.87 24.75
N ALA A 246 -11.68 -4.20 26.04
CA ALA A 246 -12.73 -3.74 26.94
C ALA A 246 -12.71 -2.21 27.12
N ALA A 247 -11.52 -1.62 27.28
CA ALA A 247 -11.35 -0.17 27.39
C ALA A 247 -11.90 0.60 26.17
N GLN A 248 -12.00 -0.06 25.02
CA GLN A 248 -12.40 0.53 23.74
C GLN A 248 -13.81 0.13 23.32
N GLY A 249 -14.54 -0.57 24.20
CA GLY A 249 -15.93 -0.99 23.96
C GLY A 249 -16.09 -2.01 22.84
N VAL A 250 -15.10 -2.87 22.64
CA VAL A 250 -15.18 -3.99 21.69
C VAL A 250 -16.20 -5.00 22.18
N GLN A 251 -17.10 -5.42 21.29
CA GLN A 251 -18.21 -6.32 21.62
C GLN A 251 -17.92 -7.76 21.22
N ARG A 252 -17.14 -7.93 20.15
CA ARG A 252 -16.77 -9.23 19.61
C ARG A 252 -15.27 -9.32 19.37
N TRP A 253 -14.67 -10.42 19.79
CA TRP A 253 -13.28 -10.77 19.55
C TRP A 253 -13.18 -12.14 18.88
N ILE A 254 -12.53 -12.17 17.72
CA ILE A 254 -12.19 -13.40 17.00
C ILE A 254 -10.68 -13.62 17.12
N GLY A 255 -10.27 -14.63 17.89
CA GLY A 255 -8.88 -15.04 18.06
C GLY A 255 -8.46 -16.08 17.03
N VAL A 256 -7.24 -15.98 16.49
CA VAL A 256 -6.69 -16.95 15.54
C VAL A 256 -5.28 -17.35 15.92
N GLY A 257 -5.10 -18.64 16.19
CA GLY A 257 -3.81 -19.24 16.53
C GLY A 257 -3.87 -20.03 17.84
N PRO A 258 -2.84 -20.85 18.11
CA PRO A 258 -2.78 -21.70 19.29
C PRO A 258 -2.96 -20.96 20.62
N ALA A 259 -2.51 -19.71 20.74
CA ALA A 259 -2.62 -18.97 22.01
C ALA A 259 -4.08 -18.62 22.37
N HIS A 260 -4.97 -18.59 21.38
CA HIS A 260 -6.40 -18.26 21.56
C HIS A 260 -7.27 -19.47 21.95
N ALA A 261 -6.80 -20.71 21.69
CA ALA A 261 -7.63 -21.91 21.78
C ALA A 261 -8.17 -22.21 23.19
N ASP A 262 -7.33 -22.01 24.22
CA ASP A 262 -7.67 -22.33 25.61
C ASP A 262 -8.07 -21.08 26.42
N TYR A 263 -8.20 -19.92 25.78
CA TYR A 263 -8.54 -18.69 26.47
C TYR A 263 -10.04 -18.57 26.76
N GLN A 264 -10.38 -18.11 27.95
CA GLN A 264 -11.75 -17.77 28.33
C GLN A 264 -11.81 -16.29 28.73
N PRO A 265 -12.54 -15.45 27.99
CA PRO A 265 -12.68 -14.03 28.35
C PRO A 265 -13.62 -13.85 29.55
N ALA A 266 -13.62 -12.65 30.12
CA ALA A 266 -14.63 -12.22 31.07
C ALA A 266 -16.04 -12.18 30.43
N ALA A 267 -17.05 -12.26 31.29
CA ALA A 267 -18.44 -12.24 30.86
C ALA A 267 -18.78 -10.93 30.12
N GLY A 268 -19.46 -11.04 28.97
CA GLY A 268 -19.94 -9.90 28.18
C GLY A 268 -19.20 -9.63 26.88
N LEU A 269 -18.05 -10.29 26.66
CA LEU A 269 -17.34 -10.27 25.37
C LEU A 269 -17.73 -11.49 24.55
N ASP A 270 -18.24 -11.28 23.33
CA ASP A 270 -18.49 -12.37 22.37
C ASP A 270 -17.15 -12.86 21.81
N TYR A 271 -16.69 -14.03 22.24
CA TYR A 271 -15.37 -14.56 21.87
C TYR A 271 -15.45 -15.90 21.17
N VAL A 272 -14.74 -15.99 20.05
CA VAL A 272 -14.55 -17.23 19.29
C VAL A 272 -13.09 -17.34 18.90
N ALA A 273 -12.52 -18.54 19.07
CA ALA A 273 -11.16 -18.85 18.67
C ALA A 273 -11.13 -19.85 17.50
N TYR A 274 -10.13 -19.70 16.64
CA TYR A 274 -9.79 -20.63 15.56
C TYR A 274 -8.32 -21.01 15.65
N ALA A 275 -7.96 -22.25 15.32
CA ALA A 275 -6.58 -22.70 15.41
C ALA A 275 -5.69 -22.11 14.30
N SER A 276 -6.28 -21.70 13.17
CA SER A 276 -5.57 -21.19 11.99
C SER A 276 -6.40 -20.22 11.15
N THR A 277 -5.73 -19.45 10.29
CA THR A 277 -6.39 -18.55 9.34
C THR A 277 -7.28 -19.31 8.38
N GLU A 278 -6.87 -20.50 7.93
CA GLU A 278 -7.64 -21.37 7.05
C GLU A 278 -8.97 -21.81 7.70
N GLU A 279 -8.94 -22.14 8.99
CA GLU A 279 -10.13 -22.53 9.74
C GLU A 279 -11.11 -21.35 9.88
N LEU A 280 -10.60 -20.15 10.21
CA LEU A 280 -11.42 -18.94 10.24
C LEU A 280 -12.03 -18.67 8.85
N LEU A 281 -11.24 -18.72 7.78
CA LEU A 281 -11.72 -18.52 6.40
C LEU A 281 -12.85 -19.50 6.03
N ALA A 282 -12.73 -20.77 6.43
CA ALA A 282 -13.77 -21.78 6.22
C ALA A 282 -15.05 -21.50 7.05
N ALA A 283 -14.89 -20.88 8.22
CA ALA A 283 -16.00 -20.51 9.11
C ALA A 283 -16.65 -19.16 8.75
N LEU A 284 -15.96 -18.25 8.03
CA LEU A 284 -16.46 -16.92 7.65
C LEU A 284 -17.89 -16.91 7.10
N PRO A 285 -18.32 -17.83 6.21
CA PRO A 285 -19.70 -17.82 5.68
C PRO A 285 -20.78 -18.03 6.75
N ARG A 286 -20.42 -18.56 7.92
CA ARG A 286 -21.33 -18.81 9.06
C ARG A 286 -21.30 -17.66 10.07
N LEU A 287 -20.25 -16.84 10.04
CA LEU A 287 -20.13 -15.68 10.90
C LEU A 287 -20.95 -14.54 10.32
N VAL A 288 -21.82 -13.96 11.14
CA VAL A 288 -22.68 -12.85 10.73
C VAL A 288 -21.98 -11.55 11.08
N PHE A 289 -21.49 -10.88 10.03
CA PHE A 289 -21.02 -9.49 10.09
C PHE A 289 -22.07 -8.61 9.43
N GLN A 290 -22.58 -7.61 10.15
CA GLN A 290 -23.59 -6.68 9.62
C GLN A 290 -23.51 -5.32 10.32
N GLU A 291 -23.32 -4.25 9.55
CA GLU A 291 -23.25 -2.87 10.05
C GLU A 291 -22.21 -2.66 11.17
N GLU A 292 -21.14 -3.46 11.18
CA GLU A 292 -20.08 -3.42 12.20
C GLU A 292 -18.81 -2.73 11.69
N LEU A 293 -18.01 -2.20 12.63
CA LEU A 293 -16.63 -1.80 12.41
C LEU A 293 -15.69 -2.94 12.82
N ILE A 294 -14.93 -3.46 11.88
CA ILE A 294 -14.09 -4.65 12.04
C ILE A 294 -12.62 -4.25 11.94
N LEU A 295 -11.87 -4.36 13.04
CA LEU A 295 -10.42 -4.24 13.03
C LEU A 295 -9.80 -5.62 12.79
N ILE A 296 -8.95 -5.73 11.77
CA ILE A 296 -8.26 -6.96 11.41
C ILE A 296 -6.77 -6.71 11.59
N LYS A 297 -6.19 -7.34 12.61
CA LYS A 297 -4.78 -7.18 12.97
C LYS A 297 -4.12 -8.54 13.16
N GLY A 298 -2.99 -8.75 12.51
CA GLY A 298 -2.33 -10.05 12.54
C GLY A 298 -0.86 -9.98 12.16
N GLY A 299 -0.09 -10.93 12.68
CA GLY A 299 1.31 -11.10 12.32
C GLY A 299 1.42 -11.59 10.87
N ARG A 300 2.52 -11.23 10.20
CA ARG A 300 2.72 -11.56 8.78
C ARG A 300 2.58 -13.06 8.46
N SER A 301 2.98 -13.93 9.40
CA SER A 301 2.89 -15.40 9.27
C SER A 301 1.45 -15.91 9.14
N PHE A 302 0.46 -15.19 9.66
CA PHE A 302 -0.95 -15.59 9.63
C PHE A 302 -1.66 -15.19 8.33
N ALA A 303 -1.04 -14.37 7.47
CA ALA A 303 -1.58 -13.97 6.18
C ALA A 303 -3.02 -13.42 6.22
N PHE A 304 -3.33 -12.59 7.22
CA PHE A 304 -4.68 -12.02 7.44
C PHE A 304 -5.17 -11.15 6.28
N GLU A 305 -4.32 -10.78 5.31
CA GLU A 305 -4.77 -10.20 4.04
C GLU A 305 -5.87 -11.03 3.36
N GLN A 306 -5.89 -12.35 3.56
CA GLN A 306 -6.91 -13.23 3.02
C GLN A 306 -8.28 -13.01 3.67
N ILE A 307 -8.30 -12.78 4.99
CA ILE A 307 -9.53 -12.44 5.73
C ILE A 307 -10.04 -11.08 5.27
N VAL A 308 -9.14 -10.10 5.13
CA VAL A 308 -9.49 -8.79 4.57
C VAL A 308 -10.10 -8.96 3.19
N GLN A 309 -9.49 -9.73 2.29
CA GLN A 309 -10.02 -9.98 0.94
C GLN A 309 -11.40 -10.67 0.94
N ALA A 310 -11.64 -11.57 1.89
CA ALA A 310 -12.91 -12.28 2.02
C ALA A 310 -14.04 -11.36 2.54
N LEU A 311 -13.72 -10.46 3.47
CA LEU A 311 -14.68 -9.54 4.07
C LEU A 311 -14.82 -8.21 3.32
N GLN A 312 -13.84 -7.85 2.49
CA GLN A 312 -13.85 -6.58 1.75
C GLN A 312 -14.97 -6.61 0.70
N GLN A 313 -15.72 -5.52 0.62
CA GLN A 313 -16.67 -5.31 -0.45
C GLN A 313 -15.90 -5.36 -1.77
N LYS A 314 -16.28 -6.30 -2.64
CA LYS A 314 -15.74 -6.41 -3.99
C LYS A 314 -16.26 -5.25 -4.84
N VAL A 315 -15.70 -4.07 -4.64
CA VAL A 315 -15.78 -2.96 -5.59
C VAL A 315 -14.83 -3.34 -6.72
N HIS A 316 -15.36 -3.63 -7.90
CA HIS A 316 -14.57 -4.05 -9.06
C HIS A 316 -13.66 -2.89 -9.49
N GLY A 317 -12.46 -2.80 -8.89
CA GLY A 317 -11.46 -1.75 -9.13
C GLY A 317 -10.61 -2.03 -10.36
N THR A 318 -11.23 -2.33 -11.50
CA THR A 318 -10.58 -2.28 -12.81
C THR A 318 -11.26 -1.19 -13.61
N VAL A 319 -10.59 -0.04 -13.74
CA VAL A 319 -11.06 1.06 -14.59
C VAL A 319 -10.36 0.92 -15.94
N LEU A 320 -11.13 0.64 -16.98
CA LEU A 320 -10.69 0.75 -18.37
C LEU A 320 -11.09 2.14 -18.88
N GLU A 321 -10.12 3.02 -19.09
CA GLU A 321 -10.36 4.30 -19.75
C GLU A 321 -10.12 4.16 -21.25
N VAL A 322 -11.16 4.38 -22.04
CA VAL A 322 -11.07 4.40 -23.51
C VAL A 322 -10.99 5.86 -23.96
N ASN A 323 -9.82 6.29 -24.42
CA ASN A 323 -9.63 7.63 -24.97
C ASN A 323 -10.10 7.69 -26.44
N LEU A 324 -11.26 8.29 -26.66
CA LEU A 324 -11.89 8.43 -27.97
C LEU A 324 -11.12 9.38 -28.91
N GLU A 325 -10.46 10.41 -28.38
CA GLU A 325 -9.64 11.33 -29.20
C GLU A 325 -8.42 10.63 -29.78
N ALA A 326 -7.77 9.79 -28.98
CA ALA A 326 -6.65 8.96 -29.44
C ALA A 326 -7.11 7.96 -30.51
N LEU A 327 -8.33 7.43 -30.39
CA LEU A 327 -8.90 6.55 -31.42
C LEU A 327 -9.13 7.28 -32.74
N THR A 328 -9.69 8.49 -32.71
CA THR A 328 -9.84 9.35 -33.89
C THR A 328 -8.49 9.73 -34.50
N HIS A 329 -7.50 10.06 -33.67
CA HIS A 329 -6.14 10.34 -34.12
C HIS A 329 -5.55 9.13 -34.87
N ASN A 330 -5.58 7.96 -34.25
CA ASN A 330 -5.05 6.72 -34.83
C ASN A 330 -5.74 6.39 -36.16
N LEU A 331 -7.07 6.52 -36.21
CA LEU A 331 -7.84 6.31 -37.43
C LEU A 331 -7.35 7.18 -38.59
N ASN A 332 -7.10 8.46 -38.33
CA ASN A 332 -6.60 9.40 -39.34
C ASN A 332 -5.14 9.11 -39.74
N VAL A 333 -4.30 8.65 -38.80
CA VAL A 333 -2.94 8.19 -39.10
C VAL A 333 -2.96 6.97 -40.03
N TYR A 334 -3.86 6.01 -39.84
CA TYR A 334 -3.97 4.88 -40.76
C TYR A 334 -4.50 5.33 -42.12
N ARG A 335 -5.55 6.16 -42.16
CA ARG A 335 -6.07 6.71 -43.44
C ARG A 335 -5.01 7.45 -44.25
N SER A 336 -4.16 8.25 -43.62
CA SER A 336 -3.15 9.03 -44.34
C SER A 336 -2.08 8.17 -45.01
N ARG A 337 -1.94 6.90 -44.61
CA ARG A 337 -1.02 5.93 -45.21
C ARG A 337 -1.67 5.08 -46.30
N LEU A 338 -2.98 5.18 -46.49
CA LEU A 338 -3.73 4.42 -47.48
C LEU A 338 -3.94 5.27 -48.74
N GLN A 339 -4.07 4.61 -49.89
CA GLN A 339 -4.55 5.28 -51.09
C GLN A 339 -6.01 5.71 -50.92
N PRO A 340 -6.45 6.82 -51.54
CA PRO A 340 -7.81 7.35 -51.36
C PRO A 340 -8.94 6.36 -51.65
N GLU A 341 -8.72 5.40 -52.54
CA GLU A 341 -9.69 4.39 -52.97
C GLU A 341 -9.73 3.17 -52.04
N THR A 342 -8.78 3.04 -51.11
CA THR A 342 -8.68 1.90 -50.20
C THR A 342 -9.70 2.02 -49.08
N LYS A 343 -10.70 1.13 -49.08
CA LYS A 343 -11.69 1.04 -48.01
C LYS A 343 -11.08 0.56 -46.70
N LEU A 344 -11.57 1.10 -45.59
CA LEU A 344 -11.10 0.80 -44.25
C LEU A 344 -12.16 0.06 -43.42
N MET A 345 -11.80 -1.12 -42.93
CA MET A 345 -12.61 -1.91 -42.02
C MET A 345 -11.98 -1.91 -40.62
N VAL A 346 -12.77 -1.60 -39.59
CA VAL A 346 -12.29 -1.56 -38.20
C VAL A 346 -12.91 -2.68 -37.37
N MET A 347 -12.07 -3.48 -36.73
CA MET A 347 -12.50 -4.59 -35.88
C MET A 347 -12.87 -4.07 -34.48
N VAL A 348 -14.14 -4.28 -34.08
CA VAL A 348 -14.70 -3.86 -32.78
C VAL A 348 -14.96 -5.10 -31.90
N LYS A 349 -13.94 -5.96 -31.79
CA LYS A 349 -14.01 -7.29 -31.17
C LYS A 349 -14.60 -7.28 -29.75
N ALA A 350 -15.34 -8.34 -29.41
CA ALA A 350 -15.67 -8.74 -28.05
C ALA A 350 -16.52 -7.76 -27.24
N LEU A 351 -17.44 -6.99 -27.84
CA LEU A 351 -18.21 -5.97 -27.12
C LEU A 351 -17.31 -4.96 -26.36
N ALA A 352 -16.06 -4.76 -26.81
CA ALA A 352 -15.02 -4.08 -26.03
C ALA A 352 -14.84 -4.68 -24.61
N TYR A 353 -14.84 -6.01 -24.51
CA TYR A 353 -14.86 -6.80 -23.27
C TYR A 353 -16.02 -6.47 -22.32
N GLY A 354 -17.15 -5.99 -22.86
CA GLY A 354 -18.31 -5.53 -22.09
C GLY A 354 -18.22 -4.07 -21.62
N SER A 355 -17.28 -3.29 -22.15
CA SER A 355 -16.92 -1.94 -21.65
C SER A 355 -16.83 -0.86 -22.73
N GLY A 356 -17.85 -0.72 -23.59
CA GLY A 356 -18.02 0.48 -24.45
C GLY A 356 -17.91 0.27 -25.96
N SER A 357 -18.38 -0.88 -26.48
CA SER A 357 -18.40 -1.15 -27.93
C SER A 357 -19.36 -0.26 -28.72
N GLU A 358 -20.42 0.25 -28.09
CA GLU A 358 -21.40 1.14 -28.70
C GLU A 358 -20.79 2.50 -29.03
N GLU A 359 -20.11 3.12 -28.06
CA GLU A 359 -19.49 4.44 -28.18
C GLU A 359 -18.38 4.44 -29.24
N ILE A 360 -17.57 3.37 -29.27
CA ILE A 360 -16.52 3.18 -30.28
C ILE A 360 -17.16 3.02 -31.67
N ALA A 361 -18.20 2.20 -31.81
CA ALA A 361 -18.87 1.98 -33.09
C ALA A 361 -19.54 3.25 -33.63
N HIS A 362 -20.20 4.03 -32.76
CA HIS A 362 -20.81 5.32 -33.13
C HIS A 362 -19.76 6.35 -33.54
N LEU A 363 -18.64 6.43 -32.82
CA LEU A 363 -17.52 7.29 -33.18
C LEU A 363 -16.94 6.93 -34.55
N LEU A 364 -16.70 5.64 -34.80
CA LEU A 364 -16.18 5.14 -36.07
C LEU A 364 -17.16 5.41 -37.23
N GLN A 365 -18.46 5.23 -36.99
CA GLN A 365 -19.52 5.59 -37.93
C GLN A 365 -19.56 7.10 -38.21
N PHE A 366 -19.48 7.93 -37.16
CA PHE A 366 -19.42 9.39 -37.29
C PHE A 366 -18.21 9.82 -38.14
N HIS A 367 -17.06 9.18 -37.94
CA HIS A 367 -15.87 9.40 -38.74
C HIS A 367 -15.89 8.73 -40.12
N ARG A 368 -16.99 8.05 -40.50
CA ARG A 368 -17.23 7.44 -41.82
C ARG A 368 -16.19 6.38 -42.21
N VAL A 369 -15.92 5.41 -41.33
CA VAL A 369 -15.25 4.18 -41.78
C VAL A 369 -16.17 3.37 -42.69
N ASP A 370 -15.61 2.60 -43.61
CA ASP A 370 -16.39 1.88 -44.63
C ASP A 370 -17.11 0.64 -44.05
N TYR A 371 -16.45 -0.07 -43.14
CA TYR A 371 -16.97 -1.29 -42.52
C TYR A 371 -16.57 -1.39 -41.05
N LEU A 372 -17.44 -2.03 -40.26
CA LEU A 372 -17.06 -2.59 -38.97
C LEU A 372 -16.89 -4.10 -39.10
N ALA A 373 -16.05 -4.69 -38.25
CA ALA A 373 -15.94 -6.15 -38.13
C ALA A 373 -16.14 -6.59 -36.68
N VAL A 374 -16.84 -7.71 -36.51
CA VAL A 374 -17.11 -8.34 -35.22
C VAL A 374 -16.74 -9.82 -35.25
N ALA A 375 -16.53 -10.43 -34.09
CA ALA A 375 -16.12 -11.83 -34.03
C ALA A 375 -17.30 -12.76 -34.31
N TYR A 376 -18.45 -12.51 -33.70
CA TYR A 376 -19.64 -13.37 -33.76
C TYR A 376 -20.89 -12.59 -34.15
N ALA A 377 -21.90 -13.28 -34.68
CA ALA A 377 -23.13 -12.66 -35.16
C ALA A 377 -23.87 -11.86 -34.08
N ASP A 378 -23.88 -12.34 -32.83
CA ASP A 378 -24.56 -11.69 -31.71
C ASP A 378 -23.99 -10.31 -31.39
N GLU A 379 -22.69 -10.12 -31.59
CA GLU A 379 -22.04 -8.80 -31.47
C GLU A 379 -22.53 -7.85 -32.57
N GLY A 380 -22.75 -8.36 -33.78
CA GLY A 380 -23.29 -7.59 -34.90
C GLY A 380 -24.75 -7.18 -34.68
N VAL A 381 -25.58 -8.10 -34.18
CA VAL A 381 -26.98 -7.82 -33.80
C VAL A 381 -27.04 -6.75 -32.72
N TYR A 382 -26.21 -6.86 -31.67
CA TYR A 382 -26.12 -5.87 -30.60
C TYR A 382 -25.82 -4.45 -31.13
N LEU A 383 -24.86 -4.31 -32.04
CA LEU A 383 -24.54 -3.01 -32.65
C LEU A 383 -25.70 -2.48 -33.53
N ARG A 384 -26.40 -3.37 -34.25
CA ARG A 384 -27.57 -3.00 -35.07
C ARG A 384 -28.72 -2.48 -34.22
N GLU A 385 -29.06 -3.15 -33.14
CA GLU A 385 -30.11 -2.73 -32.20
C GLU A 385 -29.81 -1.37 -31.55
N ARG A 386 -28.53 -0.98 -31.49
CA ARG A 386 -28.05 0.33 -30.99
C ARG A 386 -27.84 1.39 -32.08
N GLY A 387 -28.39 1.18 -33.28
CA GLY A 387 -28.46 2.21 -34.32
C GLY A 387 -27.19 2.36 -35.17
N ILE A 388 -26.28 1.39 -35.16
CA ILE A 388 -25.18 1.33 -36.13
C ILE A 388 -25.76 0.90 -37.48
N THR A 389 -25.47 1.67 -38.53
CA THR A 389 -25.97 1.48 -39.91
C THR A 389 -24.87 1.07 -40.89
N LEU A 390 -23.60 1.27 -40.53
CA LEU A 390 -22.46 0.81 -41.34
C LEU A 390 -22.53 -0.69 -41.64
N PRO A 391 -22.07 -1.17 -42.80
CA PRO A 391 -21.92 -2.60 -43.04
C PRO A 391 -21.03 -3.27 -41.97
N ILE A 392 -21.50 -4.39 -41.40
CA ILE A 392 -20.79 -5.15 -40.35
C ILE A 392 -20.40 -6.52 -40.91
N MET A 393 -19.11 -6.82 -40.94
CA MET A 393 -18.57 -8.13 -41.30
C MET A 393 -18.48 -9.02 -40.05
N VAL A 394 -19.10 -10.20 -40.09
CA VAL A 394 -18.98 -11.21 -39.04
C VAL A 394 -17.88 -12.19 -39.42
N MET A 395 -16.81 -12.25 -38.62
CA MET A 395 -15.60 -13.00 -38.95
C MET A 395 -15.73 -14.51 -38.70
N ASN A 396 -16.54 -14.92 -37.71
CA ASN A 396 -16.77 -16.32 -37.38
C ASN A 396 -18.27 -16.67 -37.42
N PRO A 397 -18.88 -16.77 -38.62
CA PRO A 397 -20.27 -17.15 -38.75
C PRO A 397 -20.46 -18.64 -38.44
N SER A 398 -21.51 -18.98 -37.70
CA SER A 398 -21.92 -20.36 -37.44
C SER A 398 -23.25 -20.66 -38.13
N ARG A 399 -23.54 -21.93 -38.42
CA ARG A 399 -24.83 -22.32 -39.03
C ARG A 399 -26.01 -21.88 -38.17
N ASP A 400 -25.88 -21.98 -36.85
CA ASP A 400 -26.92 -21.62 -35.89
C ASP A 400 -27.18 -20.11 -35.81
N SER A 401 -26.23 -19.29 -36.27
CA SER A 401 -26.37 -17.82 -36.30
C SER A 401 -26.86 -17.26 -37.64
N PHE A 402 -27.11 -18.10 -38.65
CA PHE A 402 -27.47 -17.64 -40.00
C PHE A 402 -28.78 -16.84 -40.03
N ALA A 403 -29.76 -17.22 -39.20
CA ALA A 403 -31.01 -16.47 -39.06
C ALA A 403 -30.79 -15.04 -38.52
N LYS A 404 -29.75 -14.82 -37.71
CA LYS A 404 -29.40 -13.51 -37.14
C LYS A 404 -28.68 -12.59 -38.14
N LEU A 405 -28.10 -13.15 -39.21
CA LEU A 405 -27.42 -12.38 -40.27
C LEU A 405 -28.41 -11.76 -41.28
N HIS A 406 -29.67 -12.21 -41.26
CA HIS A 406 -30.77 -11.72 -42.09
C HIS A 406 -31.75 -10.87 -41.25
N GLN A 407 -31.30 -9.76 -40.67
CA GLN A 407 -32.20 -8.70 -40.22
C GLN A 407 -32.32 -7.66 -41.35
N GLN A 408 -33.56 -7.39 -41.80
CA GLN A 408 -33.88 -6.34 -42.79
C GLN A 408 -33.68 -4.95 -42.21
#